data_AF-A0A7J0GFX7-F1
#
_entry.id   AF-A0A7J0GFX7-F1
#
_cell.length_a   1.000
_cell.length_b   1.000
_cell.length_c   1.000
_cell.angle_alpha   90.00
_cell.angle_beta   90.00
_cell.angle_gamma   90.00
#
_symmetry.space_group_name_H-M   'P 1'
#
loop_
_entity.id
_entity.type
_entity.pdbx_description
1 polymer ?
#
loop_
_entity_poly.entity_id
_entity_poly.type
_entity_poly.pdbx_seq_one_letter_code
_entity_poly.pdbx_strand_id
1 'polypeptide(L)'
;MIVSSWGIKKDILHLCENRKVLFDNKTKDPAKKAGQLQQLLSLVNMVISQNGGKPFTNELFTELKTEGVNSLEGYSKRELSELKEQMHRSYEEQLKRITEMIESKLSATTDRLQQQLAEEQAARRRVEENAQAAQMKSNDEIRNLREHLGRTRRETEELRSRTGKGRTCAIM
;
A
#
# COMPACT_ATOMS: atom_id res chain seq x y z
N MET A 1 -39.84 11.66 38.85
CA MET A 1 -39.96 12.08 37.44
C MET A 1 -39.77 10.88 36.52
N ILE A 2 -40.79 10.02 36.36
CA ILE A 2 -40.79 8.91 35.38
C ILE A 2 -42.17 8.82 34.70
N VAL A 3 -42.71 9.98 34.31
CA VAL A 3 -44.01 10.08 33.61
C VAL A 3 -43.88 10.71 32.22
N SER A 4 -42.71 11.18 31.81
CA SER A 4 -42.53 11.91 30.55
C SER A 4 -42.18 11.04 29.34
N SER A 5 -41.50 9.89 29.50
CA SER A 5 -41.02 9.11 28.35
C SER A 5 -42.11 8.25 27.67
N TRP A 6 -43.09 7.75 28.44
CA TRP A 6 -44.18 6.92 27.90
C TRP A 6 -45.26 7.73 27.19
N GLY A 7 -45.51 8.96 27.64
CA GLY A 7 -46.42 9.91 26.98
C GLY A 7 -45.92 10.24 25.57
N ILE A 8 -44.66 10.68 25.45
CA ILE A 8 -44.06 11.09 24.17
C ILE A 8 -44.14 9.99 23.11
N LYS A 9 -43.95 8.71 23.47
CA LYS A 9 -44.05 7.59 22.53
C LYS A 9 -45.47 7.39 22.00
N LYS A 10 -46.48 7.54 22.85
CA LYS A 10 -47.89 7.47 22.44
C LYS A 10 -48.28 8.66 21.58
N ASP A 11 -47.76 9.85 21.90
CA ASP A 11 -48.05 11.08 21.18
C ASP A 11 -47.48 11.03 19.76
N ILE A 12 -46.26 10.54 19.56
CA ILE A 12 -45.66 10.36 18.23
C ILE A 12 -46.48 9.36 17.40
N LEU A 13 -46.87 8.22 17.98
CA LEU A 13 -47.69 7.25 17.27
C LEU A 13 -49.04 7.85 16.85
N HIS A 14 -49.64 8.69 17.70
CA HIS A 14 -50.86 9.40 17.38
C HIS A 14 -50.66 10.41 16.24
N LEU A 15 -49.60 11.23 16.29
CA LEU A 15 -49.24 12.18 15.22
C LEU A 15 -48.96 11.48 13.88
N CYS A 16 -48.44 10.26 13.93
CA CYS A 16 -48.23 9.43 12.75
C CYS A 16 -49.45 8.59 12.35
N GLU A 17 -50.64 8.85 12.91
CA GLU A 17 -51.88 8.10 12.65
C GLU A 17 -51.74 6.58 12.87
N ASN A 18 -50.91 6.20 13.84
CA ASN A 18 -50.53 4.82 14.13
C ASN A 18 -49.92 4.05 12.94
N ARG A 19 -49.43 4.74 11.91
CA ARG A 19 -48.66 4.14 10.80
C ARG A 19 -47.32 3.63 11.35
N LYS A 20 -47.25 2.33 11.65
CA LYS A 20 -46.07 1.67 12.22
C LYS A 20 -45.89 0.27 11.64
N VAL A 21 -44.64 -0.15 11.52
CA VAL A 21 -44.25 -1.50 11.08
C VAL A 21 -43.06 -1.97 11.91
N LEU A 22 -43.05 -3.24 12.29
CA LEU A 22 -41.97 -3.86 13.05
C LEU A 22 -41.05 -4.64 12.12
N PHE A 23 -39.75 -4.36 12.20
CA PHE A 23 -38.72 -5.06 11.45
C PHE A 23 -37.85 -5.92 12.36
N ASP A 24 -37.72 -7.20 12.01
CA ASP A 24 -36.69 -8.09 12.56
C ASP A 24 -35.53 -8.15 11.58
N ASN A 25 -34.57 -7.24 11.73
CA ASN A 25 -33.40 -7.13 10.85
C ASN A 25 -32.44 -8.33 10.93
N LYS A 26 -32.63 -9.26 11.89
CA LYS A 26 -31.79 -10.46 12.04
C LYS A 26 -32.38 -11.69 11.36
N THR A 27 -33.65 -11.65 10.95
CA THR A 27 -34.30 -12.80 10.31
C THR A 27 -33.60 -13.18 9.00
N LYS A 28 -33.33 -14.47 8.83
CA LYS A 28 -32.81 -15.04 7.57
C LYS A 28 -33.91 -15.65 6.70
N ASP A 29 -35.13 -15.77 7.24
CA ASP A 29 -36.29 -16.36 6.60
C ASP A 29 -36.82 -15.43 5.48
N PRO A 30 -36.79 -15.86 4.19
CA PRO A 30 -37.26 -15.06 3.07
C PRO A 30 -38.74 -14.69 3.15
N ALA A 31 -39.60 -15.57 3.69
CA ALA A 31 -41.03 -15.30 3.80
C ALA A 31 -41.30 -14.21 4.85
N LYS A 32 -40.57 -14.24 5.97
CA LYS A 32 -40.64 -13.16 6.98
C LYS A 32 -40.16 -11.82 6.43
N LYS A 33 -39.08 -11.81 5.64
CA LYS A 33 -38.60 -10.59 4.96
C LYS A 33 -39.64 -10.04 3.99
N ALA A 34 -40.23 -10.91 3.16
CA ALA A 34 -41.26 -10.52 2.21
C ALA A 34 -42.50 -9.94 2.92
N GLY A 35 -42.96 -10.58 4.00
CA GLY A 35 -44.08 -10.09 4.81
C GLY A 35 -43.82 -8.72 5.44
N GLN A 36 -42.63 -8.49 5.99
CA GLN A 36 -42.24 -7.19 6.55
C GLN A 36 -42.18 -6.09 5.49
N LEU A 37 -41.60 -6.39 4.32
CA LEU A 37 -41.56 -5.47 3.19
C LEU A 37 -42.96 -5.14 2.68
N GLN A 38 -43.84 -6.14 2.57
CA GLN A 38 -45.22 -5.95 2.13
C GLN A 38 -46.00 -5.05 3.09
N GLN A 39 -45.82 -5.20 4.41
CA GLN A 39 -46.43 -4.32 5.41
C GLN A 39 -45.96 -2.87 5.25
N LEU A 40 -44.65 -2.65 5.04
CA LEU A 40 -44.12 -1.31 4.79
C LEU A 40 -44.71 -0.69 3.51
N LEU A 41 -44.71 -1.44 2.40
CA LEU A 41 -45.24 -0.95 1.13
C LEU A 41 -46.74 -0.63 1.20
N SER A 42 -47.51 -1.40 1.97
CA SER A 42 -48.92 -1.11 2.21
C SER A 42 -49.12 0.25 2.89
N LEU A 43 -48.31 0.56 3.91
CA LEU A 43 -48.34 1.87 4.58
C LEU A 43 -47.89 3.01 3.65
N VAL A 44 -46.86 2.79 2.84
CA VAL A 44 -46.38 3.78 1.86
C VAL A 44 -47.48 4.09 0.84
N ASN A 45 -48.12 3.06 0.27
CA ASN A 45 -49.20 3.25 -0.70
C ASN A 45 -50.40 3.99 -0.08
N MET A 46 -50.72 3.72 1.19
CA MET A 46 -51.73 4.46 1.93
C MET A 46 -51.39 5.94 2.03
N VAL A 47 -50.15 6.29 2.41
CA VAL A 47 -49.71 7.69 2.50
C VAL A 47 -49.72 8.38 1.13
N ILE A 48 -49.29 7.68 0.08
CA ILE A 48 -49.33 8.22 -1.30
C ILE A 48 -50.77 8.54 -1.69
N SER A 49 -51.71 7.63 -1.41
CA SER A 49 -53.13 7.85 -1.70
C SER A 49 -53.72 9.01 -0.89
N GLN A 50 -53.43 9.08 0.42
CA GLN A 50 -53.85 10.18 1.30
C GLN A 50 -53.32 11.54 0.83
N ASN A 51 -52.10 11.57 0.30
CA ASN A 51 -51.45 12.79 -0.21
C ASN A 51 -51.79 13.11 -1.68
N GLY A 52 -52.71 12.37 -2.31
CA GLY A 52 -53.08 12.58 -3.71
C GLY A 52 -51.91 12.39 -4.68
N GLY A 53 -50.98 11.48 -4.35
CA GLY A 53 -49.78 11.21 -5.12
C GLY A 53 -48.65 12.24 -4.97
N LYS A 54 -48.86 13.30 -4.18
CA LYS A 54 -47.87 14.37 -4.03
C LYS A 54 -46.83 14.00 -2.95
N PRO A 55 -45.52 14.04 -3.27
CA PRO A 55 -44.48 13.92 -2.27
C PRO A 55 -44.52 15.08 -1.27
N PHE A 56 -43.88 14.88 -0.11
CA PHE A 56 -43.65 15.97 0.84
C PHE A 56 -42.84 17.10 0.17
N THR A 57 -43.27 18.34 0.37
CA THR A 57 -42.60 19.55 -0.13
C THR A 57 -42.62 20.64 0.92
N ASN A 58 -41.60 21.49 0.94
CA ASN A 58 -41.49 22.68 1.77
C ASN A 58 -40.79 23.80 0.99
N GLU A 59 -40.63 24.97 1.61
CA GLU A 59 -40.00 26.15 0.99
C GLU A 59 -38.59 25.85 0.47
N LEU A 60 -37.79 25.08 1.21
CA LEU A 60 -36.44 24.67 0.80
C LEU A 60 -36.45 23.77 -0.44
N PHE A 61 -37.40 22.83 -0.54
CA PHE A 61 -37.56 21.97 -1.72
C PHE A 61 -38.04 22.76 -2.94
N THR A 62 -38.85 23.81 -2.74
CA THR A 62 -39.26 24.70 -3.83
C THR A 62 -38.12 25.58 -4.29
N GLU A 63 -37.31 26.10 -3.37
CA GLU A 63 -36.16 26.96 -3.66
C GLU A 63 -35.08 26.20 -4.42
N LEU A 64 -34.73 24.97 -4.00
CA LEU A 64 -33.80 24.10 -4.73
C LEU A 64 -34.30 23.70 -6.12
N LYS A 65 -35.62 23.51 -6.28
CA LYS A 65 -36.19 23.29 -7.61
C LYS A 65 -36.09 24.54 -8.46
N THR A 66 -36.37 25.72 -7.92
CA THR A 66 -36.24 26.97 -8.69
C THR A 66 -34.78 27.30 -8.99
N GLU A 67 -33.83 27.16 -8.07
CA GLU A 67 -32.42 27.44 -8.36
C GLU A 67 -31.80 26.40 -9.30
N GLY A 68 -32.09 25.11 -9.10
CA GLY A 68 -31.61 24.04 -9.97
C GLY A 68 -32.24 24.02 -11.36
N VAL A 69 -33.50 24.45 -11.49
CA VAL A 69 -34.18 24.58 -12.79
C VAL A 69 -33.80 25.90 -13.46
N ASN A 70 -33.81 27.04 -12.76
CA ASN A 70 -33.48 28.35 -13.33
C ASN A 70 -32.02 28.44 -13.83
N SER A 71 -31.06 27.74 -13.21
CA SER A 71 -29.69 27.64 -13.74
C SER A 71 -29.58 26.77 -15.00
N LEU A 72 -30.56 25.92 -15.28
CA LEU A 72 -30.59 25.07 -16.48
C LEU A 72 -31.55 25.58 -17.58
N GLU A 73 -32.51 26.44 -17.22
CA GLU A 73 -33.62 26.85 -18.10
C GLU A 73 -33.22 27.86 -19.19
N GLY A 74 -31.98 28.35 -19.17
CA GLY A 74 -31.42 29.23 -20.19
C GLY A 74 -30.41 28.60 -21.15
N TYR A 75 -29.88 27.42 -20.84
CA TYR A 75 -28.86 26.77 -21.67
C TYR A 75 -29.50 25.83 -22.68
N SER A 76 -29.17 26.04 -23.95
CA SER A 76 -29.51 25.10 -25.00
C SER A 76 -28.85 23.74 -24.71
N LYS A 77 -29.48 22.67 -25.20
CA LYS A 77 -28.95 21.29 -25.11
C LYS A 77 -27.49 21.17 -25.60
N ARG A 78 -27.04 22.06 -26.49
CA ARG A 78 -25.66 22.13 -27.00
C ARG A 78 -24.69 22.68 -25.95
N GLU A 79 -25.03 23.79 -25.31
CA GLU A 79 -24.17 24.43 -24.30
C GLU A 79 -23.94 23.53 -23.08
N LEU A 80 -24.97 22.78 -22.66
CA LEU A 80 -24.84 21.79 -21.59
C LEU A 80 -23.89 20.63 -21.98
N SER A 81 -23.92 20.23 -23.26
CA SER A 81 -23.04 19.19 -23.80
C SER A 81 -21.59 19.67 -23.88
N GLU A 82 -21.38 20.90 -24.35
CA GLU A 82 -20.06 21.52 -24.47
C GLU A 82 -19.40 21.71 -23.10
N LEU A 83 -20.16 22.19 -22.11
CA LEU A 83 -19.66 22.34 -20.74
C LEU A 83 -19.25 21.00 -20.13
N LYS A 84 -20.07 19.96 -20.34
CA LYS A 84 -19.77 18.61 -19.86
C LYS A 84 -18.51 18.03 -20.53
N GLU A 85 -18.36 18.23 -21.83
CA GLU A 85 -17.16 17.80 -22.56
C GLU A 85 -15.91 18.56 -22.13
N GLN A 86 -15.99 19.86 -21.85
CA GLN A 86 -14.87 20.62 -21.31
C GLN A 86 -14.45 20.12 -19.93
N MET A 87 -15.42 19.87 -19.05
CA MET A 87 -15.17 19.30 -17.73
C MET A 87 -14.49 17.92 -17.82
N HIS A 88 -14.98 17.05 -18.70
CA HIS A 88 -14.36 15.74 -18.92
C HIS A 88 -12.95 15.86 -19.51
N ARG A 89 -12.74 16.70 -20.52
CA ARG A 89 -11.41 16.94 -21.10
C ARG A 89 -10.41 17.46 -20.06
N SER A 90 -10.81 18.45 -19.26
CA SER A 90 -9.94 18.98 -18.21
C SER A 90 -9.57 17.92 -17.17
N TYR A 91 -10.51 17.05 -16.81
CA TYR A 91 -10.24 15.97 -15.86
C TYR A 91 -9.30 14.91 -16.44
N GLU A 92 -9.50 14.51 -17.70
CA GLU A 92 -8.59 13.59 -18.39
C GLU A 92 -7.18 14.16 -18.54
N GLU A 93 -7.04 15.45 -18.87
CA GLU A 93 -5.73 16.10 -18.93
C GLU A 93 -5.02 16.11 -17.58
N GLN A 94 -5.75 16.36 -16.49
CA GLN A 94 -5.18 16.30 -15.14
C GLN A 94 -4.73 14.88 -14.79
N LEU A 95 -5.54 13.87 -15.08
CA LEU A 95 -5.16 12.47 -14.86
C LEU A 95 -3.91 12.11 -15.65
N LYS A 96 -3.83 12.50 -16.93
CA LYS A 96 -2.67 12.25 -17.78
C LYS A 96 -1.40 12.87 -17.20
N ARG A 97 -1.45 14.14 -16.77
CA ARG A 97 -0.31 14.83 -16.14
C ARG A 97 0.16 14.14 -14.87
N ILE A 98 -0.77 13.68 -14.02
CA ILE A 98 -0.42 12.97 -12.79
C ILE A 98 0.24 11.64 -13.11
N THR A 99 -0.31 10.87 -14.06
CA THR A 99 0.25 9.59 -14.50
C THR A 99 1.67 9.76 -15.05
N GLU A 100 1.88 10.69 -15.98
CA GLU A 100 3.21 10.97 -16.57
C GLU A 100 4.24 11.42 -15.51
N MET A 101 3.81 12.22 -14.52
CA MET A 101 4.67 12.63 -13.42
C MET A 101 5.09 11.45 -12.54
N ILE A 102 4.16 10.54 -12.23
CA ILE A 102 4.44 9.35 -11.42
C ILE A 102 5.39 8.42 -12.18
N GLU A 103 5.09 8.14 -13.45
CA GLU A 103 5.90 7.27 -14.30
C GLU A 103 7.35 7.78 -14.43
N SER A 104 7.52 9.08 -14.71
CA SER A 104 8.84 9.69 -14.83
C SER A 104 9.65 9.65 -13.51
N LYS A 105 9.01 9.91 -12.36
CA LYS A 105 9.68 9.82 -11.04
C LYS A 105 10.08 8.39 -10.69
N LEU A 106 9.23 7.41 -11.01
CA LEU A 106 9.53 6.00 -10.77
C LEU A 106 10.67 5.52 -11.67
N SER A 107 10.65 5.88 -12.96
CA SER A 107 11.73 5.54 -13.90
C SER A 107 13.06 6.13 -13.43
N ALA A 108 13.10 7.43 -13.13
CA ALA A 108 14.33 8.09 -12.68
C ALA A 108 14.89 7.48 -11.38
N THR A 109 14.03 7.08 -10.45
CA THR A 109 14.45 6.42 -9.21
C THR A 109 14.99 5.01 -9.49
N THR A 110 14.37 4.29 -10.41
CA THR A 110 14.80 2.94 -10.84
C THR A 110 16.19 3.01 -11.47
N ASP A 111 16.40 3.93 -12.40
CA ASP A 111 17.69 4.13 -13.09
C ASP A 111 18.80 4.48 -12.08
N ARG A 112 18.50 5.37 -11.12
CA ARG A 112 19.43 5.73 -10.05
C ARG A 112 19.82 4.52 -9.19
N LEU A 113 18.87 3.69 -8.79
CA LEU A 113 19.14 2.49 -7.99
C LEU A 113 19.92 1.44 -8.77
N GLN A 114 19.62 1.27 -10.06
CA GLN A 114 20.38 0.38 -10.94
C GLN A 114 21.84 0.83 -11.08
N GLN A 115 22.07 2.13 -11.24
CA GLN A 115 23.43 2.69 -11.29
C GLN A 115 24.18 2.44 -9.98
N GLN A 116 23.57 2.74 -8.83
CA GLN A 116 24.20 2.51 -7.52
C GLN A 116 24.52 1.03 -7.29
N LEU A 117 23.63 0.13 -7.73
CA LEU A 117 23.87 -1.31 -7.63
C LEU A 117 25.06 -1.74 -8.50
N ALA A 118 25.19 -1.22 -9.72
CA ALA A 118 26.30 -1.53 -10.60
C ALA A 118 27.64 -1.01 -10.04
N GLU A 119 27.66 0.20 -9.50
CA GLU A 119 28.85 0.80 -8.86
C GLU A 119 29.28 0.00 -7.63
N GLU A 120 28.34 -0.39 -6.76
CA GLU A 120 28.59 -1.21 -5.58
C GLU A 120 29.13 -2.61 -5.96
N GLN A 121 28.55 -3.25 -6.97
CA GLN A 121 29.03 -4.54 -7.48
C GLN A 121 30.46 -4.43 -8.05
N ALA A 122 30.77 -3.35 -8.78
CA ALA A 122 32.10 -3.11 -9.30
C ALA A 122 33.11 -2.86 -8.18
N ALA A 123 32.74 -2.09 -7.16
CA ALA A 123 33.58 -1.85 -5.98
C ALA A 123 33.87 -3.14 -5.22
N ARG A 124 32.84 -3.97 -4.97
CA ARG A 124 32.99 -5.28 -4.31
C ARG A 124 33.93 -6.20 -5.06
N ARG A 125 33.78 -6.30 -6.39
CA ARG A 125 34.66 -7.12 -7.23
C ARG A 125 36.12 -6.68 -7.12
N ARG A 126 36.39 -5.38 -7.16
CA ARG A 126 37.76 -4.85 -7.03
C ARG A 126 38.37 -5.18 -5.66
N VAL A 127 37.58 -5.08 -4.59
CA VAL A 127 38.04 -5.44 -3.24
C VAL A 127 38.36 -6.94 -3.17
N GLU A 128 37.52 -7.79 -3.76
CA GLU A 128 37.72 -9.24 -3.80
C GLU A 128 38.97 -9.64 -4.60
N GLU A 129 39.16 -9.07 -5.79
CA GLU A 129 40.36 -9.28 -6.62
C GLU A 129 41.65 -8.86 -5.88
N ASN A 130 41.63 -7.70 -5.23
CA ASN A 130 42.76 -7.22 -4.44
C ASN A 130 43.06 -8.12 -3.24
N ALA A 131 42.01 -8.59 -2.54
CA ALA A 131 42.16 -9.50 -1.42
C ALA A 131 42.75 -10.86 -1.86
N GLN A 132 42.28 -11.40 -2.99
CA GLN A 132 42.82 -12.64 -3.56
C GLN A 132 44.29 -12.47 -3.98
N ALA A 133 44.64 -11.36 -4.62
CA ALA A 133 46.02 -11.06 -5.00
C ALA A 133 46.95 -10.95 -3.77
N ALA A 134 46.50 -10.25 -2.72
CA ALA A 134 47.25 -10.15 -1.47
C ALA A 134 47.41 -11.51 -0.79
N GLN A 135 46.37 -12.35 -0.80
CA GLN A 135 46.42 -13.70 -0.26
C GLN A 135 47.40 -14.59 -1.02
N MET A 136 47.40 -14.55 -2.36
CA MET A 136 48.36 -15.29 -3.19
C MET A 136 49.80 -14.88 -2.86
N LYS A 137 50.08 -13.58 -2.76
CA LYS A 137 51.40 -13.07 -2.39
C LYS A 137 51.84 -13.53 -1.00
N SER A 138 50.95 -13.45 0.00
CA SER A 138 51.22 -13.94 1.35
C SER A 138 51.51 -15.45 1.35
N ASN A 139 50.77 -16.24 0.57
CA ASN A 139 51.00 -17.69 0.47
C ASN A 139 52.36 -18.01 -0.15
N ASP A 140 52.78 -17.26 -1.17
CA ASP A 140 54.10 -17.39 -1.78
C ASP A 140 55.23 -17.04 -0.81
N GLU A 141 55.08 -15.97 -0.04
CA GLU A 141 56.03 -15.60 1.01
C GLU A 141 56.13 -16.68 2.11
N ILE A 142 54.99 -17.21 2.56
CA ILE A 142 54.95 -18.33 3.52
C ILE A 142 55.67 -19.56 2.96
N ARG A 143 55.44 -19.90 1.69
CA ARG A 143 56.13 -21.02 1.02
C ARG A 143 57.64 -20.80 0.99
N ASN A 144 58.09 -19.62 0.57
CA ASN A 144 59.52 -19.28 0.54
C ASN A 144 60.16 -19.35 1.94
N LEU A 145 59.48 -18.84 2.97
CA LEU A 145 59.96 -18.90 4.35
C LEU A 145 60.07 -20.35 4.86
N ARG A 146 59.07 -21.19 4.57
CA ARG A 146 59.10 -22.63 4.91
C ARG A 146 60.27 -23.35 4.25
N GLU A 147 60.55 -23.04 2.98
CA GLU A 147 61.71 -23.61 2.28
C GLU A 147 63.03 -23.19 2.90
N HIS A 148 63.21 -21.89 3.20
CA HIS A 148 64.43 -21.40 3.85
C HIS A 148 64.64 -22.03 5.23
N LEU A 149 63.61 -22.04 6.08
CA LEU A 149 63.67 -22.70 7.39
C LEU A 149 63.99 -24.20 7.25
N GLY A 150 63.44 -24.86 6.24
CA GLY A 150 63.74 -26.25 5.92
C GLY A 150 65.21 -26.47 5.56
N ARG A 151 65.80 -25.60 4.72
CA ARG A 151 67.23 -25.66 4.36
C ARG A 151 68.12 -25.40 5.57
N THR A 152 67.90 -24.30 6.30
CA THR A 152 68.65 -23.97 7.51
C THR A 152 68.59 -25.11 8.53
N ARG A 153 67.42 -25.72 8.75
CA ARG A 153 67.29 -26.86 9.65
C ARG A 153 68.17 -28.04 9.21
N ARG A 154 68.14 -28.42 7.92
CA ARG A 154 68.99 -29.51 7.39
C ARG A 154 70.48 -29.21 7.59
N GLU A 155 70.92 -27.99 7.27
CA GLU A 155 72.31 -27.56 7.46
C GLU A 155 72.73 -27.64 8.95
N THR A 156 71.87 -27.21 9.87
CA THR A 156 72.15 -27.33 11.31
C THR A 156 72.21 -28.78 11.79
N GLU A 157 71.36 -29.66 11.26
CA GLU A 157 71.36 -31.11 11.56
C GLU A 157 72.64 -31.78 11.03
N GLU A 158 73.07 -31.42 9.82
CA GLU A 158 74.30 -31.89 9.21
C GLU A 158 75.54 -31.44 10.01
N LEU A 159 75.62 -30.17 10.41
CA LEU A 159 76.69 -29.64 11.26
C LEU A 159 76.73 -30.36 12.63
N ARG A 160 75.57 -30.66 13.23
CA ARG A 160 75.47 -31.47 14.46
C ARG A 160 75.97 -32.89 14.25
N SER A 161 75.63 -33.53 13.13
CA SER A 161 76.13 -34.89 12.81
C SER A 161 77.65 -34.94 12.62
N ARG A 162 78.24 -33.89 12.02
CA ARG A 162 79.70 -33.77 11.81
C ARG A 162 80.44 -33.50 13.11
N THR A 163 79.88 -32.69 14.00
CA THR A 163 80.45 -32.43 15.34
C THR A 163 80.25 -33.60 16.32
N GLY A 164 79.22 -34.43 16.12
CA GLY A 164 79.01 -35.68 16.87
C GLY A 164 79.95 -36.83 16.47
N LYS A 165 80.49 -36.84 15.24
CA LYS A 165 81.46 -37.85 14.77
C LYS A 165 82.91 -37.61 15.22
N GLY A 166 83.22 -36.46 15.83
CA GLY A 166 84.59 -36.06 16.18
C GLY A 166 84.94 -36.06 17.67
N ARG A 167 84.08 -36.57 18.55
CA ARG A 167 84.32 -36.59 20.01
C ARG A 167 84.42 -38.01 20.57
N THR A 168 85.45 -38.72 20.18
CA THR A 168 86.02 -39.78 21.03
C THR A 168 87.24 -39.18 21.72
N CYS A 169 87.02 -38.53 22.87
CA CYS A 169 88.11 -38.13 23.75
C CYS A 169 88.50 -39.35 24.58
N ALA A 170 89.63 -39.98 24.25
CA ALA A 170 90.29 -40.92 25.14
C ALA A 170 91.08 -40.11 26.17
N ILE A 171 90.60 -40.11 27.42
CA ILE A 171 91.38 -39.67 28.57
C ILE A 171 92.18 -40.89 29.03
N MET A 172 93.50 -40.86 28.87
CA MET A 172 94.44 -41.76 29.52
C MET A 172 95.61 -40.94 30.05
#